data_AF-A0A351U274-F1
#
_entry.id   AF-A0A351U274-F1
#
_cell.length_a   1.000
_cell.length_b   1.000
_cell.length_c   1.000
_cell.angle_alpha   90.00
_cell.angle_beta   90.00
_cell.angle_gamma   90.00
#
_symmetry.space_group_name_H-M   'P 1'
#
loop_
_entity.id
_entity.type
_entity.pdbx_description
1 polymer ?
#
loop_
_entity_poly.entity_id
_entity_poly.type
_entity_poly.pdbx_seq_one_letter_code
_entity_poly.pdbx_strand_id
1 'polypeptide(L)'
;MRQHSQNDSKKVRHIQLKVPADIYRKFHTACAHEETNMRAKALDLIVEYTEKSTSFFDLDDSEQDRIVAQATSEAAKKVHAAGFSTTHGDDKGIYLLHPDGRKEYIKTYNEEDGSG
;
A
#
# COMPACT_ATOMS: atom_id res chain seq x y z
N MET A 1 18.92 29.97 53.48
CA MET A 1 17.75 29.08 53.56
C MET A 1 17.28 28.78 52.14
N ARG A 2 17.22 27.49 51.78
CA ARG A 2 16.64 26.98 50.52
C ARG A 2 15.18 27.40 50.42
N GLN A 3 14.66 27.66 49.22
CA GLN A 3 13.49 26.92 48.70
C GLN A 3 13.58 26.81 47.17
N HIS A 4 13.45 25.56 46.71
CA HIS A 4 13.53 25.11 45.34
C HIS A 4 12.43 25.72 44.47
N SER A 5 12.80 26.18 43.28
CA SER A 5 11.86 26.38 42.17
C SER A 5 11.26 25.01 41.84
N GLN A 6 9.98 24.84 42.13
CA GLN A 6 9.24 23.63 41.81
C GLN A 6 9.12 23.54 40.30
N ASN A 7 9.86 22.57 39.74
CA ASN A 7 9.74 22.15 38.36
C ASN A 7 8.32 21.58 38.18
N ASP A 8 7.41 22.39 37.66
CA ASP A 8 6.05 22.02 37.28
C ASP A 8 6.13 20.94 36.20
N SER A 9 6.27 19.71 36.69
CA SER A 9 6.23 18.49 35.92
C SER A 9 4.82 18.44 35.33
N LYS A 10 4.64 18.95 34.12
CA LYS A 10 3.39 18.87 33.36
C LYS A 10 2.88 17.43 33.49
N LYS A 11 1.86 17.24 34.34
CA LYS A 11 1.23 15.93 34.55
C LYS A 11 0.84 15.41 33.18
N VAL A 12 1.53 14.37 32.71
CA VAL A 12 1.18 13.67 31.47
C VAL A 12 -0.22 13.13 31.68
N ARG A 13 -1.22 13.84 31.14
CA ARG A 13 -2.61 13.40 31.15
C ARG A 13 -2.65 12.11 30.33
N HIS A 14 -3.28 11.07 30.87
CA HIS A 14 -3.50 9.77 30.23
C HIS A 14 -3.68 9.91 28.70
N ILE A 15 -2.62 9.65 27.92
CA ILE A 15 -2.68 9.67 26.47
C ILE A 15 -3.11 8.27 26.06
N GLN A 16 -4.39 8.08 25.77
CA GLN A 16 -4.86 6.88 25.08
C GLN A 16 -4.55 7.03 23.59
N LEU A 17 -3.43 6.49 23.15
CA LEU A 17 -3.17 6.30 21.72
C LEU A 17 -4.11 5.19 21.22
N LYS A 18 -4.97 5.50 20.23
CA LYS A 18 -5.69 4.47 19.48
C LYS A 18 -4.67 3.77 18.57
N VAL A 19 -4.07 2.72 19.10
CA VAL A 19 -3.10 1.89 18.38
C VAL A 19 -3.87 0.87 17.53
N PRO A 20 -3.62 0.78 16.21
CA PRO A 20 -4.13 -0.30 15.36
C PRO A 20 -3.89 -1.70 15.97
N ALA A 21 -4.86 -2.60 15.79
CA ALA A 21 -4.89 -3.88 16.51
C ALA A 21 -3.69 -4.80 16.20
N ASP A 22 -3.13 -4.68 15.02
CA ASP A 22 -1.92 -5.38 14.56
C ASP A 22 -0.65 -4.88 15.28
N ILE A 23 -0.51 -3.57 15.49
CA ILE A 23 0.60 -3.00 16.28
C ILE A 23 0.46 -3.40 17.75
N TYR A 24 -0.76 -3.37 18.30
CA TYR A 24 -1.00 -3.77 19.69
C TYR A 24 -0.61 -5.23 19.94
N ARG A 25 -0.93 -6.14 19.01
CA ARG A 25 -0.51 -7.55 19.11
C ARG A 25 1.01 -7.70 19.10
N LYS A 26 1.71 -7.01 18.19
CA LYS A 26 3.19 -7.04 18.14
C LYS A 26 3.82 -6.50 19.42
N PHE A 27 3.30 -5.38 19.92
CA PHE A 27 3.74 -4.78 21.17
C PHE A 27 3.51 -5.71 22.36
N HIS A 28 2.30 -6.28 22.49
CA HIS A 28 1.95 -7.20 23.56
C HIS A 28 2.85 -8.45 23.57
N THR A 29 3.11 -9.05 22.41
CA THR A 29 4.02 -10.19 22.28
C THR A 29 5.45 -9.83 22.68
N ALA A 30 5.95 -8.66 22.28
CA ALA A 30 7.28 -8.18 22.68
C ALA A 30 7.36 -7.90 24.19
N CYS A 31 6.31 -7.34 24.78
CA CYS A 31 6.22 -7.07 26.22
C CYS A 31 6.11 -8.33 27.10
N ALA A 32 5.78 -9.49 26.52
CA ALA A 32 5.71 -10.76 27.25
C ALA A 32 7.08 -11.36 27.58
N HIS A 33 8.18 -10.82 27.02
CA HIS A 33 9.54 -11.24 27.33
C HIS A 33 10.16 -10.38 28.45
N GLU A 34 10.61 -11.02 29.53
CA GLU A 34 11.09 -10.39 30.78
C GLU A 34 12.25 -9.41 30.62
N GLU A 35 13.04 -9.51 29.54
CA GLU A 35 14.21 -8.65 29.29
C GLU A 35 13.92 -7.45 28.38
N THR A 36 12.67 -7.23 27.98
CA THR A 36 12.35 -6.25 26.94
C THR A 36 12.29 -4.83 27.50
N ASN A 37 13.18 -3.94 27.02
CA ASN A 37 13.06 -2.51 27.26
C ASN A 37 11.83 -1.97 26.51
N MET A 38 10.70 -1.92 27.23
CA MET A 38 9.38 -1.57 26.68
C MET A 38 9.36 -0.21 25.95
N ARG A 39 10.15 0.76 26.41
CA ARG A 39 10.22 2.10 25.79
C ARG A 39 10.95 2.06 24.46
N ALA A 40 12.06 1.33 24.37
CA ALA A 40 12.78 1.13 23.12
C ALA A 40 11.91 0.37 22.10
N LYS A 41 11.22 -0.68 22.53
CA LYS A 41 10.32 -1.43 21.63
C LYS A 41 9.08 -0.68 21.18
N ALA A 42 8.51 0.19 22.02
CA ALA A 42 7.46 1.08 21.57
C ALA A 42 7.95 2.04 20.47
N LEU A 43 9.17 2.58 20.60
CA LEU A 43 9.74 3.48 19.60
C LEU A 43 10.07 2.75 18.29
N ASP A 44 10.68 1.57 18.35
CA ASP A 44 10.93 0.73 17.17
C ASP A 44 9.64 0.45 16.38
N LEU A 45 8.55 0.11 17.08
CA LEU A 45 7.25 -0.18 16.44
C LEU A 45 6.61 1.07 15.85
N ILE A 46 6.77 2.23 16.48
CA ILE A 46 6.29 3.51 15.94
C ILE A 46 7.05 3.82 14.66
N VAL A 47 8.39 3.71 14.67
CA VAL A 47 9.24 3.94 13.49
C VAL A 47 8.87 2.97 12.37
N GLU A 48 8.78 1.67 12.66
CA GLU A 48 8.36 0.64 11.68
C GLU A 48 7.00 1.01 11.07
N TYR A 49 6.05 1.51 11.86
CA TYR A 49 4.73 1.87 11.37
C TYR A 49 4.71 3.18 10.58
N THR A 50 5.50 4.18 10.99
CA THR A 50 5.60 5.46 10.28
C THR A 50 6.43 5.38 9.01
N GLU A 51 7.39 4.45 8.95
CA GLU A 51 8.22 4.20 7.76
C GLU A 51 7.56 3.21 6.79
N LYS A 52 6.57 2.42 7.23
CA LYS A 52 5.91 1.41 6.40
C LYS A 52 4.92 1.91 5.36
N SER A 53 4.72 3.21 5.23
CA SER A 53 3.85 3.75 4.19
C SER A 53 4.59 4.72 3.29
N THR A 54 5.56 4.24 2.52
CA THR A 54 5.83 4.88 1.22
C THR A 54 4.54 4.73 0.42
N SER A 55 3.82 5.83 0.20
CA SER A 55 2.60 5.79 -0.60
C SER A 55 2.97 5.31 -2.00
N PHE A 56 2.06 4.63 -2.69
CA PHE A 56 2.24 4.34 -4.12
C PHE A 56 2.57 5.61 -4.91
N PHE A 57 1.95 6.74 -4.52
CA PHE A 57 2.16 8.04 -5.13
C PHE A 57 3.50 8.72 -4.76
N ASP A 58 4.23 8.17 -3.77
CA ASP A 58 5.55 8.67 -3.37
C ASP A 58 6.69 7.92 -4.10
N LEU A 59 6.37 6.87 -4.86
CA LEU A 59 7.32 6.13 -5.68
C LEU A 59 7.60 6.88 -6.98
N ASP A 60 8.76 6.65 -7.60
CA ASP A 60 9.02 7.17 -8.94
C ASP A 60 8.13 6.49 -9.99
N ASP A 61 7.94 7.16 -11.13
CA ASP A 61 7.07 6.68 -12.22
C ASP A 61 7.43 5.26 -12.68
N SER A 62 8.72 4.91 -12.71
CA SER A 62 9.17 3.58 -13.13
C SER A 62 8.79 2.51 -12.11
N GLU A 63 8.90 2.79 -10.82
CA GLU A 63 8.44 1.89 -9.76
C GLU A 63 6.92 1.73 -9.75
N GLN A 64 6.18 2.82 -9.96
CA GLN A 64 4.72 2.79 -10.10
C GLN A 64 4.31 1.92 -11.29
N ASP A 65 4.91 2.14 -12.46
CA ASP A 65 4.66 1.35 -13.68
C ASP A 65 4.95 -0.13 -13.47
N ARG A 66 6.06 -0.46 -12.79
CA ARG A 66 6.41 -1.85 -12.49
C ARG A 66 5.35 -2.53 -11.63
N ILE A 67 4.86 -1.85 -10.60
CA ILE A 67 3.82 -2.37 -9.70
C ILE A 67 2.51 -2.57 -10.47
N VAL A 68 2.09 -1.60 -11.26
CA VAL A 68 0.85 -1.67 -12.06
C VAL A 68 0.95 -2.78 -13.11
N ALA A 69 2.08 -2.90 -13.81
CA ALA A 69 2.32 -3.94 -14.81
C ALA A 69 2.26 -5.34 -14.19
N GLN A 70 2.89 -5.54 -13.02
CA GLN A 70 2.84 -6.81 -12.32
C GLN A 70 1.41 -7.16 -11.88
N ALA A 71 0.72 -6.23 -11.23
CA ALA A 71 -0.66 -6.43 -10.78
C ALA A 71 -1.60 -6.74 -11.94
N THR A 72 -1.46 -6.02 -13.05
CA THR A 72 -2.24 -6.23 -14.28
C THR A 72 -1.96 -7.62 -14.87
N SER A 73 -0.69 -8.04 -14.93
CA SER A 73 -0.32 -9.37 -15.43
C SER A 73 -0.92 -10.49 -14.58
N GLU A 74 -0.85 -10.37 -13.25
CA GLU A 74 -1.44 -11.35 -12.32
C GLU A 74 -2.96 -11.41 -12.41
N ALA A 75 -3.62 -10.25 -12.52
CA ALA A 75 -5.06 -10.17 -12.72
C ALA A 75 -5.47 -10.83 -14.04
N ALA A 76 -4.77 -10.52 -15.13
CA ALA A 76 -5.04 -11.10 -16.44
C ALA A 76 -4.89 -12.64 -16.42
N LYS A 77 -3.84 -13.16 -15.79
CA LYS A 77 -3.66 -14.62 -15.62
C LYS A 77 -4.83 -15.27 -14.89
N LYS A 78 -5.33 -14.65 -13.81
CA LYS A 78 -6.49 -15.18 -13.05
C LYS A 78 -7.76 -15.19 -13.89
N VAL A 79 -8.02 -14.11 -14.64
CA VAL A 79 -9.18 -13.99 -15.52
C VAL A 79 -9.10 -15.00 -16.67
N HIS A 80 -7.92 -15.14 -17.27
CA HIS A 80 -7.66 -16.13 -18.33
C HIS A 80 -7.78 -17.57 -17.84
N ALA A 81 -7.29 -17.88 -16.64
CA ALA A 81 -7.46 -19.19 -16.02
C ALA A 81 -8.94 -19.54 -15.77
N ALA A 82 -9.80 -18.53 -15.61
CA ALA A 82 -11.25 -18.69 -15.52
C ALA A 82 -11.95 -18.74 -16.89
N GLY A 83 -11.20 -18.70 -18.00
CA GLY A 83 -11.74 -18.78 -19.36
C GLY A 83 -12.29 -17.48 -19.93
N PHE A 84 -12.05 -16.34 -19.26
CA PHE A 84 -12.55 -15.03 -19.68
C PHE A 84 -11.48 -14.19 -20.36
N SER A 85 -11.89 -13.32 -21.26
CA SER A 85 -11.02 -12.34 -21.92
C SER A 85 -10.79 -11.12 -21.03
N THR A 86 -9.71 -10.39 -21.29
CA THR A 86 -9.39 -9.12 -20.61
C THR A 86 -9.31 -7.98 -21.61
N THR A 87 -9.65 -6.76 -21.20
CA THR A 87 -9.60 -5.57 -22.07
C THR A 87 -8.26 -4.86 -21.90
N HIS A 88 -7.61 -4.53 -23.02
CA HIS A 88 -6.31 -3.87 -23.10
C HIS A 88 -6.35 -2.76 -24.16
N GLY A 89 -5.39 -1.85 -24.11
CA GLY A 89 -5.16 -0.84 -25.14
C GLY A 89 -3.75 -0.92 -25.68
N ASP A 90 -3.58 -0.66 -26.97
CA ASP A 90 -2.29 -0.38 -27.61
C ASP A 90 -2.43 0.74 -28.64
N ASP A 91 -1.36 1.04 -29.37
CA ASP A 91 -1.33 2.14 -30.36
C ASP A 91 -2.40 2.02 -31.45
N LYS A 92 -2.96 0.83 -31.68
CA LYS A 92 -4.00 0.61 -32.70
C LYS A 92 -5.40 0.83 -32.15
N GLY A 93 -5.59 0.70 -30.84
CA GLY A 93 -6.89 0.83 -30.20
C GLY A 93 -7.10 -0.06 -28.99
N ILE A 94 -8.37 -0.25 -28.63
CA ILE A 94 -8.80 -1.09 -27.51
C ILE A 94 -9.11 -2.50 -28.04
N TYR A 95 -8.62 -3.52 -27.36
CA TYR A 95 -8.81 -4.92 -27.73
C TYR A 95 -9.11 -5.83 -26.54
N LEU A 96 -9.80 -6.94 -26.83
CA LEU A 96 -9.93 -8.08 -25.94
C LEU A 96 -8.75 -9.03 -26.17
N LEU A 97 -8.04 -9.36 -25.10
CA LEU A 97 -7.04 -10.43 -25.07
C LEU A 97 -7.69 -11.69 -24.50
N HIS A 98 -7.87 -12.68 -25.36
CA HIS A 98 -8.46 -13.97 -25.02
C HIS A 98 -7.43 -14.90 -24.33
N PRO A 99 -7.88 -15.92 -23.57
CA PRO A 99 -6.97 -16.86 -22.89
C PRO A 99 -6.05 -17.65 -23.82
N ASP A 100 -6.45 -17.83 -25.08
CA ASP A 100 -5.66 -18.48 -26.14
C ASP A 100 -4.58 -17.55 -26.74
N GLY A 101 -4.48 -16.30 -26.27
CA GLY A 101 -3.57 -15.29 -26.77
C GLY A 101 -4.09 -14.52 -27.98
N ARG A 102 -5.29 -14.83 -28.49
CA ARG A 102 -5.92 -14.07 -29.58
C ARG A 102 -6.25 -12.65 -29.11
N LYS A 103 -5.93 -11.67 -29.95
CA LYS A 103 -6.35 -10.27 -29.79
C LYS A 103 -7.52 -9.97 -30.71
N GLU A 104 -8.53 -9.29 -30.18
CA GLU A 104 -9.72 -8.87 -30.92
C GLU A 104 -9.98 -7.39 -30.64
N TYR A 105 -9.69 -6.52 -31.62
CA TYR A 105 -9.92 -5.08 -31.48
C TYR A 105 -11.41 -4.76 -31.49
N ILE A 106 -11.86 -4.08 -30.45
CA ILE A 106 -13.25 -3.63 -30.27
C ILE A 106 -13.43 -2.15 -30.62
N LYS A 107 -12.32 -1.39 -30.67
CA LYS A 107 -12.28 0.00 -31.13
C LYS A 107 -10.89 0.29 -31.68
N THR A 108 -10.79 0.83 -32.88
CA THR A 108 -9.51 1.32 -33.43
C THR A 108 -9.44 2.84 -33.39
N TYR A 109 -8.26 3.41 -33.16
CA TYR A 109 -8.09 4.87 -33.12
C TYR A 109 -8.04 5.52 -34.52
N ASN A 110 -7.82 4.73 -35.57
CA ASN A 110 -7.76 5.20 -36.95
C ASN A 110 -9.12 5.21 -37.67
N GLU A 111 -10.18 4.78 -37.01
CA GLU A 111 -11.53 5.08 -37.50
C GLU A 111 -11.81 6.54 -37.14
N GLU A 112 -11.38 7.42 -38.05
CA GLU A 112 -11.83 8.81 -38.13
C GLU A 112 -13.34 8.87 -37.90
N ASP A 113 -13.77 9.95 -37.27
CA ASP A 113 -15.14 10.41 -37.05
C ASP A 113 -15.99 10.46 -38.34
N GLY A 114 -16.25 9.29 -38.92
CA GLY A 114 -17.06 9.06 -40.12
C GLY A 114 -18.52 8.90 -39.76
N SER A 115 -19.09 9.92 -39.12
CA SER A 115 -20.54 10.15 -39.11
C SER A 115 -20.79 11.53 -39.71
N GLY A 116 -21.44 11.52 -40.87
CA GLY A 116 -21.67 12.68 -41.75
C GLY A 116 -22.63 13.74 -41.25
#